data_AF-X0VPY4-F1
#
_entry.id   AF-X0VPY4-F1
#
_cell.length_a   1.000
_cell.length_b   1.000
_cell.length_c   1.000
_cell.angle_alpha   90.00
_cell.angle_beta   90.00
_cell.angle_gamma   90.00
#
_symmetry.space_group_name_H-M   'P 1'
#
loop_
_entity.id
_entity.type
_entity.pdbx_description
1 polymer ?
#
loop_
_entity_poly.entity_id
_entity_poly.type
_entity_poly.pdbx_seq_one_letter_code
_entity_poly.pdbx_strand_id
1 'polypeptide(L)'
;GQNGNPYRIYDEAGNQLDPVAAGVEVGMSLWGENWNGVNSGAGGQEADPIITAIAGDTLILSQLVEFANTGGAPGDKINIGYTNTIHRYEIDTNIVTLLVRGSFLNFHQDFRIYGINLIDDLLFWTDNRNQPRKINVSLANPTSLITPVHYVNEDQISVAKYYPYETPLVLKQTIREITAGTQDAVRKGYSLTMTDTTGINIGDIVTGFPDQQESELWEVIYIDPGVSVTIYNNFKDGSAGQTPGTYTSPSTIDIT
;
A
#
# COMPACT_ATOMS: atom_id res chain seq x y z
N GLY A 1 -27.18 7.07 21.66
CA GLY A 1 -26.73 7.64 20.38
C GLY A 1 -26.22 9.04 20.62
N GLN A 2 -24.91 9.23 20.55
CA GLN A 2 -24.20 10.33 19.87
C GLN A 2 -22.71 9.89 19.78
N ASN A 3 -22.32 9.37 18.62
CA ASN A 3 -20.92 9.18 18.22
C ASN A 3 -20.37 10.55 17.79
N GLY A 4 -19.13 10.89 18.18
CA GLY A 4 -18.42 12.04 17.61
C GLY A 4 -18.00 13.17 18.57
N ASN A 5 -17.93 12.97 19.89
CA ASN A 5 -17.38 13.99 20.76
C ASN A 5 -15.84 14.05 20.67
N PRO A 6 -15.26 15.26 20.56
CA PRO A 6 -13.81 15.48 20.46
C PRO A 6 -13.12 15.26 21.82
N TYR A 7 -12.07 14.44 21.86
CA TYR A 7 -11.21 14.23 23.04
C TYR A 7 -9.82 14.82 22.81
N ARG A 8 -9.23 15.37 23.87
CA ARG A 8 -7.85 15.87 23.87
C ARG A 8 -7.03 15.08 24.86
N ILE A 9 -5.76 14.88 24.54
CA ILE A 9 -4.80 14.20 25.40
C ILE A 9 -3.88 15.25 26.05
N TYR A 10 -3.51 14.99 27.30
CA TYR A 10 -2.63 15.86 28.10
C TYR A 10 -1.52 15.01 28.73
N ASP A 11 -0.37 15.61 28.98
CA ASP A 11 0.71 14.99 29.75
C ASP A 11 0.42 15.03 31.27
N GLU A 12 1.29 14.42 32.06
CA GLU A 12 1.17 14.41 33.54
C GLU A 12 1.26 15.81 34.17
N ALA A 13 1.82 16.80 33.46
CA ALA A 13 1.92 18.19 33.89
C ALA A 13 0.69 19.02 33.45
N GLY A 14 -0.27 18.42 32.74
CA GLY A 14 -1.47 19.08 32.22
C GLY A 14 -1.26 19.87 30.93
N ASN A 15 -0.11 19.73 30.26
CA ASN A 15 0.09 20.33 28.93
C ASN A 15 -0.63 19.49 27.88
N GLN A 16 -1.32 20.16 26.96
CA GLN A 16 -1.98 19.47 25.86
C GLN A 16 -0.94 18.87 24.90
N LEU A 17 -1.14 17.62 24.51
CA LEU A 17 -0.29 16.90 23.58
C LEU A 17 -0.88 16.93 22.16
N ASP A 18 0.00 17.02 21.17
CA ASP A 18 -0.34 16.72 19.78
C ASP A 18 -0.45 15.18 19.63
N PRO A 19 -1.63 14.66 19.25
CA PRO A 19 -1.83 13.22 19.11
C PRO A 19 -0.86 12.55 18.13
N VAL A 20 -0.58 13.17 16.99
CA VAL A 20 0.28 12.59 15.95
C VAL A 20 1.73 12.57 16.43
N ALA A 21 2.19 13.65 17.06
CA ALA A 21 3.54 13.71 17.63
C ALA A 21 3.74 12.70 18.78
N ALA A 22 2.66 12.39 19.53
CA ALA A 22 2.64 11.35 20.55
C ALA A 22 2.54 9.92 19.97
N GLY A 23 2.48 9.76 18.64
CA GLY A 23 2.40 8.47 17.97
C GLY A 23 0.99 7.85 17.94
N VAL A 24 -0.05 8.63 18.20
CA VAL A 24 -1.45 8.20 18.16
C VAL A 24 -1.93 8.12 16.72
N GLU A 25 -2.58 7.02 16.36
CA GLU A 25 -3.06 6.75 15.01
C GLU A 25 -4.55 6.35 15.00
N VAL A 26 -5.20 6.58 13.86
CA VAL A 26 -6.54 6.05 13.59
C VAL A 26 -6.51 4.52 13.65
N GLY A 27 -7.50 3.94 14.32
CA GLY A 27 -7.60 2.51 14.55
C GLY A 27 -6.95 2.02 15.85
N MET A 28 -6.26 2.88 16.59
CA MET A 28 -5.87 2.56 17.96
C MET A 28 -7.10 2.51 18.88
N SER A 29 -7.07 1.59 19.84
CA SER A 29 -8.07 1.51 20.91
C SER A 29 -7.64 2.32 22.12
N LEU A 30 -8.62 2.76 22.90
CA LEU A 30 -8.42 3.34 24.23
C LEU A 30 -8.86 2.32 25.26
N TRP A 31 -8.01 2.05 26.25
CA TRP A 31 -8.36 1.17 27.38
C TRP A 31 -7.72 1.69 28.66
N GLY A 32 -8.21 1.24 29.81
CA GLY A 32 -7.72 1.73 31.10
C GLY A 32 -8.40 1.06 32.27
N GLU A 33 -7.82 1.23 33.44
CA GLU A 33 -8.43 0.86 34.71
C GLU A 33 -9.13 2.13 35.22
N ASN A 34 -10.42 2.05 35.59
CA ASN A 34 -11.29 3.15 36.08
C ASN A 34 -12.41 3.67 35.13
N TRP A 35 -12.96 2.79 34.28
CA TRP A 35 -14.25 3.03 33.59
C TRP A 35 -15.40 2.78 34.57
N ASN A 36 -15.70 3.76 35.42
CA ASN A 36 -16.67 3.62 36.51
C ASN A 36 -16.28 2.57 37.58
N GLY A 37 -14.98 2.46 37.91
CA GLY A 37 -14.47 1.48 38.87
C GLY A 37 -14.39 0.04 38.35
N VAL A 38 -14.59 -0.18 37.05
CA VAL A 38 -14.47 -1.49 36.39
C VAL A 38 -13.42 -1.39 35.28
N ASN A 39 -12.69 -2.48 35.04
CA ASN A 39 -11.81 -2.60 33.88
C ASN A 39 -12.64 -2.54 32.60
N SER A 40 -12.05 -2.09 31.48
CA SER A 40 -12.73 -2.25 30.20
C SER A 40 -12.94 -3.76 29.93
N GLY A 41 -14.21 -4.17 29.84
CA GLY A 41 -14.62 -5.57 29.96
C GLY A 41 -15.91 -5.78 30.77
N ALA A 42 -16.17 -7.03 31.17
CA ALA A 42 -17.44 -7.46 31.78
C ALA A 42 -17.80 -6.65 33.04
N GLY A 43 -18.74 -5.71 32.87
CA GLY A 43 -19.20 -4.77 33.90
C GLY A 43 -18.88 -3.29 33.65
N GLY A 44 -18.11 -2.96 32.61
CA GLY A 44 -17.79 -1.59 32.13
C GLY A 44 -18.34 -1.30 30.72
N GLN A 45 -17.62 -0.52 29.89
CA GLN A 45 -17.93 -0.42 28.46
C GLN A 45 -17.63 -1.77 27.80
N GLU A 46 -18.66 -2.46 27.35
CA GLU A 46 -18.60 -3.84 26.83
C GLU A 46 -17.63 -4.03 25.64
N ALA A 47 -17.19 -2.94 25.00
CA ALA A 47 -16.15 -2.87 23.98
C ALA A 47 -15.26 -1.65 24.20
N ASP A 48 -13.96 -1.73 23.89
CA ASP A 48 -13.03 -0.60 23.96
C ASP A 48 -13.30 0.44 22.84
N PRO A 49 -13.31 1.76 23.14
CA PRO A 49 -13.41 2.79 22.12
C PRO A 49 -12.23 2.74 21.14
N ILE A 50 -12.51 3.01 19.87
CA ILE A 50 -11.51 3.06 18.79
C ILE A 50 -11.43 4.49 18.25
N ILE A 51 -10.22 4.98 17.98
CA ILE A 51 -10.00 6.26 17.30
C ILE A 51 -10.44 6.12 15.85
N THR A 52 -11.49 6.84 15.46
CA THR A 52 -12.05 6.82 14.09
C THR A 52 -11.50 7.96 13.23
N ALA A 53 -11.05 9.05 13.84
CA ALA A 53 -10.38 10.15 13.16
C ALA A 53 -9.52 10.97 14.13
N ILE A 54 -8.54 11.70 13.58
CA ILE A 54 -7.76 12.71 14.28
C ILE A 54 -7.95 14.02 13.51
N ALA A 55 -8.44 15.05 14.18
CA ALA A 55 -8.75 16.36 13.60
C ALA A 55 -7.95 17.45 14.32
N GLY A 56 -6.75 17.73 13.84
CA GLY A 56 -5.82 18.62 14.54
C GLY A 56 -5.37 18.03 15.88
N ASP A 57 -5.66 18.73 16.96
CA ASP A 57 -5.26 18.39 18.33
C ASP A 57 -6.22 17.44 19.06
N THR A 58 -7.16 16.86 18.31
CA THR A 58 -8.37 16.23 18.84
C THR A 58 -8.57 14.83 18.25
N LEU A 59 -8.95 13.89 19.11
CA LEU A 59 -9.34 12.52 18.78
C LEU A 59 -10.85 12.39 18.66
N ILE A 60 -11.32 11.70 17.62
CA ILE A 60 -12.72 11.30 17.47
C ILE A 60 -12.81 9.80 17.74
N LEU A 61 -13.68 9.40 18.66
CA LEU A 61 -13.83 8.01 19.10
C LEU A 61 -15.08 7.34 18.55
N SER A 62 -15.06 6.02 18.47
CA SER A 62 -16.16 5.18 17.98
C SER A 62 -17.39 5.15 18.89
N GLN A 63 -17.24 5.61 20.13
CA GLN A 63 -18.29 5.70 21.14
C GLN A 63 -17.94 6.77 22.18
N LEU A 64 -18.94 7.16 22.99
CA LEU A 64 -18.72 8.04 24.14
C LEU A 64 -17.82 7.32 25.16
N VAL A 65 -16.98 8.07 25.86
CA VAL A 65 -16.11 7.60 26.93
C VAL A 65 -16.54 8.26 28.23
N GLU A 66 -16.90 7.44 29.22
CA GLU A 66 -17.30 7.92 30.55
C GLU A 66 -16.29 7.43 31.60
N PHE A 67 -15.64 8.38 32.28
CA PHE A 67 -14.72 8.11 33.39
C PHE A 67 -15.47 8.06 34.73
N ALA A 68 -15.05 7.21 35.66
CA ALA A 68 -15.63 7.16 37.01
C ALA A 68 -15.49 8.51 37.74
N ASN A 69 -16.54 8.94 38.44
CA ASN A 69 -16.54 10.08 39.37
C ASN A 69 -15.89 11.39 38.86
N THR A 70 -16.73 12.36 38.46
CA THR A 70 -16.32 13.75 38.18
C THR A 70 -15.40 13.93 36.96
N GLY A 71 -15.58 13.13 35.91
CA GLY A 71 -15.09 13.49 34.58
C GLY A 71 -13.57 13.40 34.38
N GLY A 72 -12.94 12.36 34.92
CA GLY A 72 -11.49 12.17 34.84
C GLY A 72 -10.79 13.06 35.85
N ALA A 73 -10.40 12.50 36.99
CA ALA A 73 -9.59 13.24 37.94
C ALA A 73 -8.14 13.32 37.40
N PRO A 74 -7.39 14.40 37.69
CA PRO A 74 -5.96 14.43 37.46
C PRO A 74 -5.29 13.19 38.10
N GLY A 75 -4.76 12.28 37.28
CA GLY A 75 -4.16 11.02 37.71
C GLY A 75 -4.77 9.75 37.11
N ASP A 76 -5.95 9.82 36.48
CA ASP A 76 -6.52 8.70 35.73
C ASP A 76 -5.67 8.40 34.48
N LYS A 77 -5.24 7.14 34.32
CA LYS A 77 -4.38 6.71 33.21
C LYS A 77 -5.19 6.03 32.12
N ILE A 78 -5.11 6.59 30.91
CA ILE A 78 -5.67 5.99 29.70
C ILE A 78 -4.52 5.46 28.86
N ASN A 79 -4.62 4.21 28.44
CA ASN A 79 -3.72 3.61 27.48
C ASN A 79 -4.30 3.77 26.07
N ILE A 80 -3.45 4.13 25.12
CA ILE A 80 -3.79 4.28 23.71
C ILE A 80 -2.82 3.43 22.90
N GLY A 81 -3.34 2.60 22.01
CA GLY A 81 -2.50 1.76 21.17
C GLY A 81 -3.27 0.72 20.37
N TYR A 82 -2.53 -0.11 19.65
CA TYR A 82 -3.12 -1.26 18.96
C TYR A 82 -3.27 -2.45 19.93
N THR A 83 -4.41 -3.14 19.86
CA THR A 83 -4.69 -4.34 20.66
C THR A 83 -3.98 -5.58 20.12
N ASN A 84 -3.73 -5.62 18.81
CA ASN A 84 -3.04 -6.72 18.14
C ASN A 84 -1.64 -6.28 17.72
N THR A 85 -0.62 -6.86 18.36
CA THR A 85 0.79 -6.54 18.11
C THR A 85 1.67 -7.80 18.20
N ILE A 86 2.79 -7.79 17.49
CA ILE A 86 3.83 -8.81 17.54
C ILE A 86 5.14 -8.10 17.88
N HIS A 87 5.83 -8.60 18.90
CA HIS A 87 7.11 -8.06 19.37
C HIS A 87 8.21 -9.11 19.33
N ARG A 88 9.44 -8.67 19.07
CA ARG A 88 10.67 -9.43 19.31
C ARG A 88 11.31 -8.92 20.59
N TYR A 89 11.71 -9.85 21.45
CA TYR A 89 12.47 -9.53 22.65
C TYR A 89 13.87 -10.11 22.53
N GLU A 90 14.88 -9.26 22.66
CA GLU A 90 16.28 -9.67 22.71
C GLU A 90 16.71 -9.81 24.17
N ILE A 91 17.12 -11.02 24.57
CA ILE A 91 17.40 -11.36 25.96
C ILE A 91 18.71 -10.74 26.46
N ASP A 92 19.69 -10.59 25.57
CA ASP A 92 21.03 -10.12 25.94
C ASP A 92 21.05 -8.60 26.15
N THR A 93 20.34 -7.87 25.29
CA THR A 93 20.26 -6.40 25.37
C THR A 93 19.05 -5.92 26.15
N ASN A 94 18.10 -6.81 26.49
CA ASN A 94 16.82 -6.47 27.12
C ASN A 94 16.03 -5.44 26.29
N ILE A 95 16.06 -5.57 24.95
CA ILE A 95 15.39 -4.66 24.03
C ILE A 95 14.14 -5.35 23.48
N VAL A 96 12.99 -4.69 23.62
CA VAL A 96 11.73 -5.07 22.97
C VAL A 96 11.58 -4.26 21.70
N THR A 97 11.48 -4.93 20.55
CA THR A 97 11.22 -4.32 19.25
C THR A 97 9.82 -4.69 18.79
N LEU A 98 8.98 -3.71 18.51
CA LEU A 98 7.71 -3.92 17.84
C LEU A 98 7.97 -4.34 16.38
N LEU A 99 7.46 -5.50 15.96
CA LEU A 99 7.61 -5.99 14.59
C LEU A 99 6.41 -5.61 13.73
N VAL A 100 5.20 -5.94 14.17
CA VAL A 100 3.95 -5.75 13.41
C VAL A 100 2.84 -5.34 14.36
N ARG A 101 1.97 -4.45 13.89
CA ARG A 101 0.73 -4.07 14.58
C ARG A 101 -0.38 -3.84 13.58
N GLY A 102 -1.61 -3.97 14.04
CA GLY A 102 -2.78 -3.56 13.26
C GLY A 102 -3.97 -4.49 13.45
N SER A 103 -5.15 -3.98 13.11
CA SER A 103 -6.41 -4.73 13.20
C SER A 103 -6.44 -5.96 12.29
N PHE A 104 -5.70 -5.94 11.16
CA PHE A 104 -5.62 -7.05 10.22
C PHE A 104 -5.06 -8.35 10.84
N LEU A 105 -4.20 -8.25 11.88
CA LEU A 105 -3.72 -9.42 12.63
C LEU A 105 -4.88 -10.21 13.26
N ASN A 106 -5.93 -9.52 13.70
CA ASN A 106 -7.20 -10.12 14.14
C ASN A 106 -7.03 -11.27 15.15
N PHE A 107 -6.21 -11.07 16.19
CA PHE A 107 -6.04 -12.05 17.26
C PHE A 107 -7.30 -12.11 18.13
N HIS A 108 -7.51 -13.27 18.76
CA HIS A 108 -8.68 -13.52 19.58
C HIS A 108 -8.30 -14.35 20.82
N GLN A 109 -8.82 -13.97 21.99
CA GLN A 109 -8.43 -14.60 23.26
C GLN A 109 -8.82 -16.09 23.33
N ASP A 110 -9.94 -16.48 22.71
CA ASP A 110 -10.38 -17.88 22.65
C ASP A 110 -9.63 -18.73 21.61
N PHE A 111 -8.94 -18.10 20.64
CA PHE A 111 -8.22 -18.79 19.57
C PHE A 111 -6.72 -18.57 19.75
N ARG A 112 -6.14 -19.36 20.67
CA ARG A 112 -4.73 -19.27 21.03
C ARG A 112 -3.83 -19.78 19.90
N ILE A 113 -2.69 -19.13 19.73
CA ILE A 113 -1.63 -19.56 18.80
C ILE A 113 -0.87 -20.72 19.46
N TYR A 114 -1.04 -21.93 18.93
CA TYR A 114 -0.29 -23.12 19.36
C TYR A 114 0.80 -23.51 18.36
N GLY A 115 0.59 -23.23 17.07
CA GLY A 115 1.55 -23.49 16.01
C GLY A 115 2.37 -22.24 15.72
N ILE A 116 3.65 -22.27 16.08
CA ILE A 116 4.64 -21.23 15.78
C ILE A 116 5.92 -21.89 15.29
N ASN A 117 6.55 -21.33 14.26
CA ASN A 117 7.84 -21.80 13.78
C ASN A 117 8.65 -20.64 13.22
N LEU A 118 9.96 -20.65 13.46
CA LEU A 118 10.90 -19.69 12.88
C LEU A 118 11.88 -20.47 12.01
N ILE A 119 11.83 -20.23 10.70
CA ILE A 119 12.76 -20.84 9.73
C ILE A 119 13.50 -19.69 9.08
N ASP A 120 14.81 -19.62 9.35
CA ASP A 120 15.60 -18.44 9.02
C ASP A 120 14.96 -17.19 9.66
N ASP A 121 14.93 -16.06 8.96
CA ASP A 121 14.25 -14.85 9.43
C ASP A 121 12.71 -14.88 9.28
N LEU A 122 12.11 -15.97 8.81
CA LEU A 122 10.66 -16.06 8.60
C LEU A 122 9.94 -16.73 9.78
N LEU A 123 9.15 -15.94 10.50
CA LEU A 123 8.25 -16.40 11.54
C LEU A 123 6.92 -16.80 10.92
N PHE A 124 6.49 -18.03 11.15
CA PHE A 124 5.20 -18.59 10.75
C PHE A 124 4.33 -18.88 11.96
N TRP A 125 3.03 -18.63 11.85
CA TRP A 125 2.09 -18.98 12.91
C TRP A 125 0.67 -19.27 12.41
N THR A 126 -0.09 -19.97 13.26
CA THR A 126 -1.51 -20.27 13.04
C THR A 126 -2.27 -20.18 14.36
N ASP A 127 -3.49 -19.65 14.33
CA ASP A 127 -4.39 -19.51 15.49
C ASP A 127 -5.67 -20.34 15.37
N ASN A 128 -5.77 -21.23 14.37
CA ASN A 128 -6.95 -22.07 14.10
C ASN A 128 -8.26 -21.28 13.88
N ARG A 129 -8.17 -19.99 13.50
CA ARG A 129 -9.31 -19.15 13.13
C ARG A 129 -9.05 -18.41 11.84
N ASN A 130 -7.89 -17.78 11.76
CA ASN A 130 -7.43 -17.06 10.58
C ASN A 130 -6.56 -17.98 9.70
N GLN A 131 -6.30 -17.54 8.48
CA GLN A 131 -5.39 -18.25 7.57
C GLN A 131 -3.96 -18.31 8.13
N PRO A 132 -3.12 -19.29 7.71
CA PRO A 132 -1.72 -19.34 8.11
C PRO A 132 -0.96 -18.08 7.68
N ARG A 133 -0.13 -17.54 8.59
CA ARG A 133 0.57 -16.26 8.39
C ARG A 133 2.08 -16.40 8.55
N LYS A 134 2.78 -15.44 7.95
CA LYS A 134 4.24 -15.30 8.02
C LYS A 134 4.68 -13.84 8.06
N ILE A 135 5.79 -13.55 8.74
CA ILE A 135 6.50 -12.28 8.69
C ILE A 135 8.01 -12.54 8.63
N ASN A 136 8.77 -11.61 8.04
CA ASN A 136 10.22 -11.58 8.19
C ASN A 136 10.59 -10.72 9.40
N VAL A 137 11.22 -11.30 10.42
CA VAL A 137 11.51 -10.62 11.69
C VAL A 137 12.63 -9.59 11.59
N SER A 138 13.51 -9.70 10.58
CA SER A 138 14.60 -8.75 10.32
C SER A 138 14.12 -7.54 9.53
N LEU A 139 13.22 -7.74 8.56
CA LEU A 139 12.68 -6.68 7.69
C LEU A 139 11.45 -5.97 8.28
N ALA A 140 10.75 -6.58 9.24
CA ALA A 140 9.52 -6.03 9.79
C ALA A 140 9.68 -4.62 10.37
N ASN A 141 10.78 -4.39 11.13
CA ASN A 141 11.08 -3.09 11.71
C ASN A 141 12.59 -2.91 12.02
N PRO A 142 13.45 -2.83 10.99
CA PRO A 142 14.91 -2.85 11.16
C PRO A 142 15.47 -1.64 11.91
N THR A 143 14.77 -0.51 11.90
CA THR A 143 15.16 0.75 12.56
C THR A 143 14.37 1.03 13.83
N SER A 144 13.61 0.05 14.33
CA SER A 144 12.79 0.17 15.55
C SER A 144 11.88 1.40 15.56
N LEU A 145 11.23 1.67 14.44
CA LEU A 145 10.22 2.73 14.34
C LEU A 145 9.10 2.48 15.35
N ILE A 146 8.60 3.56 15.95
CA ILE A 146 7.41 3.54 16.80
C ILE A 146 6.20 3.02 15.99
N THR A 147 6.14 3.38 14.70
CA THR A 147 5.17 2.88 13.71
C THR A 147 5.91 2.06 12.65
N PRO A 148 5.90 0.72 12.73
CA PRO A 148 6.38 -0.13 11.64
C PRO A 148 5.54 0.06 10.37
N VAL A 149 6.19 0.18 9.21
CA VAL A 149 5.52 0.43 7.92
C VAL A 149 5.66 -0.71 6.91
N HIS A 150 6.39 -1.78 7.27
CA HIS A 150 6.67 -2.88 6.34
C HIS A 150 5.44 -3.78 6.11
N TYR A 151 4.65 -4.01 7.16
CA TYR A 151 3.42 -4.80 7.13
C TYR A 151 2.23 -3.94 7.57
N VAL A 152 1.31 -3.66 6.64
CA VAL A 152 0.17 -2.74 6.85
C VAL A 152 -1.19 -3.37 6.58
N ASN A 153 -1.23 -4.56 5.98
CA ASN A 153 -2.46 -5.25 5.62
C ASN A 153 -2.32 -6.79 5.72
N GLU A 154 -3.46 -7.48 5.64
CA GLU A 154 -3.52 -8.94 5.80
C GLU A 154 -2.79 -9.68 4.66
N ASP A 155 -2.91 -9.22 3.41
CA ASP A 155 -2.33 -9.90 2.27
C ASP A 155 -0.80 -9.99 2.38
N GLN A 156 -0.10 -8.99 2.90
CA GLN A 156 1.36 -9.03 3.03
C GLN A 156 1.86 -10.12 4.00
N ILE A 157 1.08 -10.43 5.04
CA ILE A 157 1.46 -11.41 6.06
C ILE A 157 0.85 -12.80 5.81
N SER A 158 -0.01 -12.94 4.81
CA SER A 158 -0.71 -14.20 4.56
C SER A 158 0.14 -15.16 3.75
N VAL A 159 0.20 -16.42 4.20
CA VAL A 159 0.86 -17.50 3.46
C VAL A 159 0.00 -17.91 2.26
N ALA A 160 -1.31 -18.03 2.49
CA ALA A 160 -2.26 -18.25 1.42
C ALA A 160 -2.49 -16.95 0.64
N LYS A 161 -2.36 -17.03 -0.68
CA LYS A 161 -2.63 -15.91 -1.60
C LYS A 161 -3.84 -16.26 -2.46
N TYR A 162 -4.65 -15.26 -2.79
CA TYR A 162 -5.69 -15.44 -3.78
C TYR A 162 -5.07 -15.88 -5.10
N TYR A 163 -5.70 -16.88 -5.74
CA TYR A 163 -5.32 -17.29 -7.08
C TYR A 163 -5.54 -16.12 -8.05
N PRO A 164 -4.73 -15.99 -9.12
CA PRO A 164 -4.99 -15.01 -10.17
C PRO A 164 -6.37 -15.29 -10.75
N TYR A 165 -7.31 -14.34 -10.62
CA TYR A 165 -8.67 -14.49 -11.13
C TYR A 165 -8.80 -13.99 -12.57
N GLU A 166 -7.94 -13.05 -12.97
CA GLU A 166 -7.85 -12.59 -14.35
C GLU A 166 -6.86 -13.48 -15.10
N THR A 167 -7.25 -13.84 -16.32
CA THR A 167 -6.34 -14.56 -17.22
C THR A 167 -5.18 -13.63 -17.52
N PRO A 168 -3.92 -14.08 -17.39
CA PRO A 168 -2.77 -13.29 -17.82
C PRO A 168 -2.98 -12.79 -19.24
N LEU A 169 -2.93 -11.47 -19.45
CA LEU A 169 -3.01 -10.90 -20.78
C LEU A 169 -1.69 -11.19 -21.48
N VAL A 170 -1.72 -12.12 -22.44
CA VAL A 170 -0.58 -12.39 -23.29
C VAL A 170 -0.51 -11.26 -24.32
N LEU A 171 0.43 -10.32 -24.13
CA LEU A 171 0.77 -9.37 -25.17
C LEU A 171 1.37 -10.14 -26.35
N LYS A 172 0.66 -10.15 -27.48
CA LYS A 172 1.15 -10.75 -28.71
C LYS A 172 2.10 -9.75 -29.37
N GLN A 173 3.39 -10.05 -29.32
CA GLN A 173 4.38 -9.26 -30.04
C GLN A 173 4.36 -9.61 -31.52
N THR A 174 4.25 -8.58 -32.35
CA THR A 174 4.42 -8.67 -33.81
C THR A 174 5.61 -7.78 -34.18
N ILE A 175 6.73 -8.38 -34.56
CA ILE A 175 7.93 -7.62 -34.99
C ILE A 175 7.79 -7.27 -36.48
N ARG A 176 8.03 -6.01 -36.84
CA ARG A 176 7.98 -5.54 -38.23
C ARG A 176 9.20 -4.70 -38.57
N GLU A 177 9.71 -4.93 -39.78
CA GLU A 177 10.73 -4.08 -40.35
C GLU A 177 10.09 -2.83 -40.93
N ILE A 178 10.63 -1.68 -40.53
CA ILE A 178 10.19 -0.36 -40.99
C ILE A 178 11.22 0.11 -42.03
N THR A 179 10.77 0.41 -43.24
CA THR A 179 11.65 0.84 -44.33
C THR A 179 11.93 2.35 -44.27
N ALA A 180 10.98 3.13 -43.80
CA ALA A 180 11.09 4.59 -43.69
C ALA A 180 10.08 5.13 -42.67
N GLY A 181 10.23 6.40 -42.29
CA GLY A 181 9.25 7.10 -41.46
C GLY A 181 9.15 8.58 -41.81
N THR A 182 7.96 9.17 -41.67
CA THR A 182 7.71 10.59 -41.90
C THR A 182 6.62 11.12 -40.99
N GLN A 183 6.65 12.42 -40.71
CA GLN A 183 5.56 13.10 -40.02
C GLN A 183 4.25 13.01 -40.82
N ASP A 184 3.16 12.56 -40.18
CA ASP A 184 1.80 12.69 -40.70
C ASP A 184 1.14 13.90 -40.03
N ALA A 185 1.26 15.06 -40.68
CA ALA A 185 0.70 16.31 -40.18
C ALA A 185 -0.85 16.30 -40.12
N VAL A 186 -1.52 15.46 -40.92
CA VAL A 186 -2.99 15.37 -40.95
C VAL A 186 -3.49 14.64 -39.70
N ARG A 187 -2.82 13.54 -39.34
CA ARG A 187 -3.16 12.72 -38.17
C ARG A 187 -2.38 13.09 -36.90
N LYS A 188 -1.53 14.12 -36.99
CA LYS A 188 -0.64 14.60 -35.92
C LYS A 188 0.30 13.53 -35.36
N GLY A 189 0.60 12.49 -36.13
CA GLY A 189 1.41 11.35 -35.70
C GLY A 189 2.65 11.15 -36.57
N TYR A 190 3.29 10.01 -36.39
CA TYR A 190 4.42 9.56 -37.19
C TYR A 190 4.03 8.35 -38.02
N SER A 191 4.13 8.44 -39.35
CA SER A 191 3.83 7.34 -40.26
C SER A 191 5.09 6.52 -40.51
N LEU A 192 4.99 5.22 -40.23
CA LEU A 192 6.02 4.21 -40.44
C LEU A 192 5.68 3.44 -41.71
N THR A 193 6.53 3.52 -42.73
CA THR A 193 6.36 2.78 -43.98
C THR A 193 6.80 1.33 -43.79
N MET A 194 5.92 0.39 -44.09
CA MET A 194 6.18 -1.04 -44.00
C MET A 194 5.31 -1.82 -44.99
N THR A 195 5.85 -2.90 -45.55
CA THR A 195 5.15 -3.72 -46.56
C THR A 195 4.23 -4.78 -45.94
N ASP A 196 4.48 -5.20 -44.69
CA ASP A 196 3.64 -6.16 -43.96
C ASP A 196 2.99 -5.52 -42.73
N THR A 197 1.71 -5.19 -42.83
CA THR A 197 0.92 -4.68 -41.71
C THR A 197 0.08 -5.77 -41.03
N THR A 198 0.29 -7.05 -41.37
CA THR A 198 -0.52 -8.16 -40.87
C THR A 198 -0.35 -8.29 -39.36
N GLY A 199 -1.44 -8.47 -38.60
CA GLY A 199 -1.35 -8.70 -37.16
C GLY A 199 -0.97 -7.47 -36.32
N ILE A 200 -1.01 -6.28 -36.93
CA ILE A 200 -1.02 -4.98 -36.25
C ILE A 200 -2.47 -4.50 -36.22
N ASN A 201 -2.95 -4.04 -35.07
CA ASN A 201 -4.27 -3.46 -34.89
C ASN A 201 -4.17 -2.02 -34.37
N ILE A 202 -5.22 -1.25 -34.61
CA ILE A 202 -5.37 0.07 -34.00
C ILE A 202 -5.47 -0.11 -32.48
N GLY A 203 -4.70 0.67 -31.74
CA GLY A 203 -4.54 0.57 -30.29
C GLY A 203 -3.35 -0.27 -29.83
N ASP A 204 -2.62 -0.92 -30.74
CA ASP A 204 -1.40 -1.64 -30.37
C ASP A 204 -0.31 -0.67 -29.90
N ILE A 205 0.43 -1.08 -28.87
CA ILE A 205 1.58 -0.33 -28.36
C ILE A 205 2.78 -0.61 -29.28
N VAL A 206 3.47 0.45 -29.69
CA VAL A 206 4.67 0.35 -30.53
C VAL A 206 5.90 0.74 -29.72
N THR A 207 6.91 -0.13 -29.71
CA THR A 207 8.16 0.05 -28.97
C THR A 207 9.35 -0.40 -29.83
N GLY A 208 10.56 -0.15 -29.34
CA GLY A 208 11.80 -0.58 -30.01
C GLY A 208 12.43 0.48 -30.90
N PHE A 209 12.05 1.75 -30.73
CA PHE A 209 12.73 2.84 -31.42
C PHE A 209 14.09 3.12 -30.77
N PRO A 210 15.13 3.43 -31.55
CA PRO A 210 16.41 3.90 -31.03
C PRO A 210 16.23 5.12 -30.13
N ASP A 211 16.93 5.15 -28.99
CA ASP A 211 16.88 6.23 -28.00
C ASP A 211 15.49 6.53 -27.40
N GLN A 212 14.54 5.58 -27.50
CA GLN A 212 13.22 5.68 -26.86
C GLN A 212 13.37 5.81 -25.34
N GLN A 213 12.89 6.92 -24.78
CA GLN A 213 12.86 7.17 -23.35
C GLN A 213 11.74 6.37 -22.66
N GLU A 214 11.89 6.09 -21.36
CA GLU A 214 10.89 5.34 -20.58
C GLU A 214 9.51 6.00 -20.54
N SER A 215 9.44 7.32 -20.75
CA SER A 215 8.20 8.08 -20.82
C SER A 215 7.55 8.12 -22.22
N GLU A 216 8.16 7.49 -23.22
CA GLU A 216 7.66 7.49 -24.60
C GLU A 216 6.79 6.26 -24.89
N LEU A 217 5.48 6.43 -24.76
CA LEU A 217 4.49 5.43 -25.17
C LEU A 217 3.86 5.82 -26.51
N TRP A 218 4.04 4.97 -27.51
CA TRP A 218 3.49 5.16 -28.85
C TRP A 218 2.37 4.15 -29.09
N GLU A 219 1.28 4.62 -29.67
CA GLU A 219 0.10 3.82 -29.96
C GLU A 219 -0.23 3.90 -31.45
N VAL A 220 -0.64 2.78 -32.05
CA VAL A 220 -1.15 2.76 -33.43
C VAL A 220 -2.50 3.45 -33.51
N ILE A 221 -2.58 4.54 -34.27
CA ILE A 221 -3.83 5.30 -34.47
C ILE A 221 -4.43 5.10 -35.86
N TYR A 222 -3.65 4.65 -36.84
CA TYR A 222 -4.12 4.41 -38.19
C TYR A 222 -3.26 3.37 -38.91
N ILE A 223 -3.88 2.58 -39.78
CA ILE A 223 -3.22 1.58 -40.61
C ILE A 223 -3.66 1.79 -42.05
N ASP A 224 -2.70 1.92 -42.95
CA ASP A 224 -2.87 1.78 -44.40
C ASP A 224 -2.37 0.39 -44.81
N PRO A 225 -3.27 -0.59 -45.02
CA PRO A 225 -2.89 -1.99 -45.15
C PRO A 225 -1.85 -2.24 -46.25
N GLY A 226 -0.73 -2.88 -45.87
CA GLY A 226 0.39 -3.19 -46.77
C GLY A 226 1.25 -1.99 -47.17
N VAL A 227 1.03 -0.82 -46.55
CA VAL A 227 1.72 0.43 -46.91
C VAL A 227 2.35 1.10 -45.70
N SER A 228 1.56 1.40 -44.66
CA SER A 228 2.06 2.14 -43.50
C SER A 228 1.21 2.00 -42.24
N VAL A 229 1.83 2.33 -41.11
CA VAL A 229 1.16 2.45 -39.80
C VAL A 229 1.48 3.80 -39.21
N THR A 230 0.47 4.56 -38.81
CA THR A 230 0.65 5.84 -38.12
C THR A 230 0.55 5.63 -36.62
N ILE A 231 1.57 6.10 -35.90
CA ILE A 231 1.64 6.07 -34.44
C ILE A 231 1.51 7.46 -33.85
N TYR A 232 1.01 7.52 -32.62
CA TYR A 232 0.81 8.77 -31.89
C TYR A 232 1.27 8.64 -30.44
N ASN A 233 1.75 9.73 -29.86
CA ASN A 233 2.07 9.81 -28.45
C ASN A 233 1.27 10.93 -27.79
N ASN A 234 0.29 10.56 -26.96
CA ASN A 234 -0.61 11.47 -26.25
C ASN A 234 0.14 12.44 -25.30
N PHE A 235 1.34 12.10 -24.85
CA PHE A 235 2.13 12.93 -23.93
C PHE A 235 3.03 13.93 -24.65
N LYS A 236 3.15 13.83 -25.99
CA LYS A 236 3.90 14.78 -26.84
C LYS A 236 2.99 15.77 -27.58
N ASP A 237 1.72 15.91 -27.18
CA ASP A 237 0.77 16.81 -27.85
C ASP A 237 1.20 18.29 -27.68
N GLY A 238 1.34 19.02 -28.79
CA GLY A 238 1.71 20.44 -28.81
C GLY A 238 2.97 20.83 -29.62
N SER A 239 3.79 19.88 -30.07
CA SER A 239 4.91 20.15 -30.99
C SER A 239 4.53 19.81 -32.43
N ALA A 240 4.78 20.72 -33.37
CA ALA A 240 4.66 20.45 -34.80
C ALA A 240 5.78 19.49 -35.25
N GLY A 241 5.59 18.20 -34.95
CA GLY A 241 6.52 17.13 -35.31
C GLY A 241 6.74 16.16 -34.16
N GLN A 242 5.94 15.09 -34.09
CA GLN A 242 6.14 14.01 -33.14
C GLN A 242 7.04 12.95 -33.79
N THR A 243 8.31 12.87 -33.43
CA THR A 243 9.18 11.77 -33.87
C THR A 243 9.36 10.76 -32.74
N PRO A 244 9.21 9.44 -33.00
CA PRO A 244 9.85 8.43 -32.17
C PRO A 244 11.38 8.62 -32.26
N GLY A 245 12.13 8.19 -31.25
CA GLY A 245 13.56 8.51 -31.08
C GLY A 245 14.41 8.45 -32.37
N THR A 246 15.45 9.28 -32.44
CA THR A 246 16.21 9.53 -33.67
C THR A 246 17.15 8.39 -34.04
N TYR A 247 16.83 7.65 -35.10
CA TYR A 247 17.80 6.76 -35.75
C TYR A 247 18.77 7.59 -36.61
N THR A 248 20.06 7.61 -36.24
CA THR A 248 21.13 8.25 -37.02
C THR A 248 22.26 7.25 -37.34
N SER A 249 21.97 6.20 -38.11
CA SER A 249 23.02 5.37 -38.73
C SER A 249 22.55 4.76 -40.05
N PRO A 250 23.40 4.57 -41.07
CA PRO A 250 23.01 3.95 -42.34
C PRO A 250 23.08 2.40 -42.32
N SER A 251 23.11 1.76 -41.16
CA SER A 251 23.34 0.31 -41.04
C SER A 251 22.08 -0.44 -40.60
N THR A 252 21.47 -1.15 -41.54
CA THR A 252 20.45 -2.19 -41.29
C THR A 252 20.68 -2.89 -39.95
N ILE A 253 19.68 -2.82 -39.07
CA ILE A 253 19.69 -3.51 -37.78
C ILE A 253 19.59 -4.99 -38.09
N ASP A 254 20.69 -5.73 -37.92
CA ASP A 254 20.67 -7.19 -37.89
C ASP A 254 19.89 -7.63 -36.65
N ILE A 255 18.84 -8.43 -36.85
CA ILE A 255 18.05 -9.03 -35.77
C ILE A 255 18.25 -10.54 -35.83
N THR A 256 19.08 -11.06 -34.93
CA THR A 256 18.95 -12.43 -34.39
C THR A 256 18.13 -12.38 -33.13
#